data_AF-A0A8K0SG15-F1
#
_entry.id   AF-A0A8K0SG15-F1
#
_cell.length_a   1.000
_cell.length_b   1.000
_cell.length_c   1.000
_cell.angle_alpha   90.00
_cell.angle_beta   90.00
_cell.angle_gamma   90.00
#
_symmetry.space_group_name_H-M   'P 1'
#
loop_
_entity.id
_entity.type
_entity.pdbx_description
1 polymer ?
#
loop_
_entity_poly.entity_id
_entity_poly.type
_entity_poly.pdbx_seq_one_letter_code
_entity_poly.pdbx_strand_id
1 'polypeptide(L)'
;MHSFTTILMTTIGFVGLCSAGQVNFYFDLNCQNFAGSVNVGSFQTTGGPAGSHSAMWISRDQASCSNTCGPLIICGDSNCNTRRAAGQWPNPNACEGFSSGVWARNGCGQDMCGNA
;
A
#
# COMPACT_ATOMS: atom_id res chain seq x y z
N MET A 1 36.46 -1.40 39.13
CA MET A 1 36.45 -0.42 38.01
C MET A 1 35.43 -0.94 37.00
N HIS A 2 34.36 -0.21 36.72
CA HIS A 2 33.39 -0.58 35.69
C HIS A 2 32.90 0.69 34.99
N SER A 3 33.20 0.80 33.71
CA SER A 3 32.79 1.91 32.85
C SER A 3 32.14 1.32 31.61
N PHE A 4 30.83 1.49 31.46
CA PHE A 4 30.10 1.11 30.26
C PHE A 4 29.31 2.29 29.71
N THR A 5 30.01 3.01 28.82
CA THR A 5 29.53 3.82 27.69
C THR A 5 28.04 4.12 27.61
N THR A 6 27.68 5.39 27.87
CA THR A 6 26.38 5.94 27.45
C THR A 6 26.33 6.04 25.92
N ILE A 7 25.55 5.19 25.26
CA ILE A 7 25.32 5.28 23.81
C ILE A 7 24.23 6.33 23.55
N LEU A 8 24.63 7.55 23.22
CA LEU A 8 23.73 8.63 22.82
C LEU A 8 23.27 8.41 21.38
N MET A 9 22.15 7.71 21.17
CA MET A 9 21.54 7.59 19.84
C MET A 9 20.91 8.92 19.41
N THR A 10 21.62 9.68 18.58
CA THR A 10 21.08 10.87 17.90
C THR A 10 20.14 10.45 16.77
N THR A 11 18.83 10.45 17.02
CA THR A 11 17.82 10.34 15.96
C THR A 11 17.76 11.64 15.16
N ILE A 12 18.14 11.57 13.89
CA ILE A 12 18.16 12.71 12.97
C ILE A 12 16.71 13.09 12.64
N GLY A 13 16.35 14.36 12.87
CA GLY A 13 15.06 14.91 12.47
C GLY A 13 15.04 15.36 11.00
N PHE A 14 13.83 15.45 10.44
CA PHE A 14 13.48 16.06 9.14
C PHE A 14 14.00 15.38 7.86
N VAL A 15 13.13 14.54 7.28
CA VAL A 15 12.76 14.61 5.85
C VAL A 15 11.26 14.32 5.72
N GLY A 16 10.64 14.76 4.60
CA GLY A 16 9.20 14.99 4.50
C GLY A 16 8.28 13.77 4.77
N LEU A 17 7.14 14.05 5.40
CA LEU A 17 6.04 13.10 5.63
C LEU A 17 5.38 12.70 4.30
N CYS A 18 5.95 11.71 3.62
CA CYS A 18 5.20 10.88 2.68
C CYS A 18 4.41 9.85 3.49
N SER A 19 3.23 10.21 4.00
CA SER A 19 2.44 9.23 4.74
C SER A 19 1.90 8.14 3.80
N ALA A 20 1.61 6.98 4.38
CA ALA A 20 1.50 5.73 3.66
C ALA A 20 0.12 5.10 3.90
N GLY A 21 -0.59 4.76 2.83
CA GLY A 21 -1.84 4.01 2.95
C GLY A 21 -1.57 2.58 3.40
N GLN A 22 -2.40 2.04 4.29
CA GLN A 22 -2.31 0.65 4.69
C GLN A 22 -3.09 -0.24 3.72
N VAL A 23 -2.42 -1.28 3.22
CA VAL A 23 -3.04 -2.38 2.49
C VAL A 23 -2.90 -3.68 3.27
N ASN A 24 -3.97 -4.48 3.29
CA ASN A 24 -3.95 -5.85 3.76
C ASN A 24 -3.89 -6.81 2.56
N PHE A 25 -3.17 -7.91 2.74
CA PHE A 25 -3.04 -9.02 1.80
C PHE A 25 -3.64 -10.30 2.37
N TYR A 26 -4.11 -11.18 1.50
CA TYR A 26 -4.88 -12.38 1.85
C TYR A 26 -4.51 -13.54 0.93
N PHE A 27 -4.56 -14.78 1.45
CA PHE A 27 -4.24 -16.01 0.72
C PHE A 27 -5.40 -16.54 -0.15
N ASP A 28 -6.61 -16.01 0.01
CA ASP A 28 -7.76 -16.33 -0.84
C ASP A 28 -8.04 -15.18 -1.85
N LEU A 29 -9.14 -15.28 -2.61
CA LEU A 29 -9.52 -14.28 -3.61
C LEU A 29 -10.56 -13.25 -3.12
N ASN A 30 -11.08 -13.41 -1.90
CA ASN A 30 -12.22 -12.66 -1.34
C ASN A 30 -11.90 -11.99 0.00
N CYS A 31 -10.61 -11.84 0.32
CA CYS A 31 -10.10 -11.17 1.53
C CYS A 31 -10.61 -11.76 2.87
N GLN A 32 -10.69 -13.09 2.96
CA GLN A 32 -11.12 -13.79 4.18
C GLN A 32 -9.94 -14.33 5.01
N ASN A 33 -8.88 -14.80 4.35
CA ASN A 33 -7.73 -15.46 4.98
C ASN A 33 -6.51 -14.53 5.00
N PHE A 34 -6.37 -13.73 6.05
CA PHE A 34 -5.35 -12.68 6.17
C PHE A 34 -3.91 -13.22 6.14
N ALA A 35 -3.12 -12.71 5.21
CA ALA A 35 -1.71 -13.06 5.01
C ALA A 35 -0.73 -12.06 5.65
N GLY A 36 -1.10 -10.79 5.73
CA GLY A 36 -0.28 -9.72 6.30
C GLY A 36 -0.73 -8.33 5.86
N SER A 37 -0.08 -7.28 6.37
CA SER A 37 -0.36 -5.90 5.98
C SER A 37 0.93 -5.10 5.76
N VAL A 38 0.86 -4.10 4.89
CA VAL A 38 2.00 -3.23 4.57
C VAL A 38 1.52 -1.78 4.43
N ASN A 39 2.33 -0.84 4.90
CA ASN A 39 2.13 0.59 4.66
C ASN A 39 2.86 0.97 3.37
N VAL A 40 2.14 1.47 2.37
CA VAL A 40 2.66 1.78 1.03
C VAL A 40 2.79 3.30 0.89
N GLY A 41 4.03 3.80 0.87
CA GLY A 41 4.33 5.21 0.65
C GLY A 41 4.01 5.67 -0.77
N SER A 42 3.91 6.98 -0.98
CA SER A 42 3.56 7.57 -2.28
C SER A 42 4.43 7.05 -3.43
N PHE A 43 3.80 6.72 -4.56
CA PHE A 43 4.41 6.15 -5.77
C PHE A 43 5.02 4.74 -5.64
N GLN A 44 5.01 4.12 -4.46
CA GLN A 44 5.54 2.77 -4.27
C GLN A 44 4.55 1.70 -4.77
N THR A 45 5.10 0.62 -5.33
CA THR A 45 4.41 -0.65 -5.60
C THR A 45 4.97 -1.72 -4.67
N THR A 46 4.10 -2.41 -3.94
CA THR A 46 4.44 -3.40 -2.92
C THR A 46 3.71 -4.71 -3.20
N GLY A 47 4.41 -5.85 -3.10
CA GLY A 47 3.79 -7.17 -3.16
C GLY A 47 3.32 -7.66 -1.79
N GLY A 48 2.31 -8.53 -1.78
CA GLY A 48 1.96 -9.29 -0.59
C GLY A 48 2.97 -10.41 -0.27
N PRO A 49 2.83 -11.08 0.89
CA PRO A 49 3.53 -12.35 1.15
C PRO A 49 3.35 -13.36 0.01
N ALA A 50 4.36 -14.20 -0.23
CA ALA A 50 4.31 -15.21 -1.29
C ALA A 50 3.08 -16.14 -1.11
N GLY A 51 2.31 -16.31 -2.19
CA GLY A 51 1.02 -17.04 -2.16
C GLY A 51 -0.19 -16.17 -1.81
N SER A 52 -0.04 -14.85 -1.59
CA SER A 52 -1.19 -13.95 -1.47
C SER A 52 -1.90 -13.82 -2.83
N HIS A 53 -3.23 -13.84 -2.80
CA HIS A 53 -4.10 -13.81 -3.97
C HIS A 53 -5.10 -12.65 -4.00
N SER A 54 -5.44 -12.02 -2.86
CA SER A 54 -6.19 -10.77 -2.86
C SER A 54 -5.64 -9.74 -1.90
N ALA A 55 -6.02 -8.48 -2.12
CA ALA A 55 -5.69 -7.36 -1.26
C ALA A 55 -6.89 -6.45 -1.04
N MET A 56 -6.80 -5.63 0.00
CA MET A 56 -7.81 -4.62 0.34
C MET A 56 -7.13 -3.44 1.01
N TRP A 57 -7.36 -2.23 0.52
CA TRP A 57 -6.92 -1.03 1.21
C TRP A 57 -7.75 -0.83 2.49
N ILE A 58 -7.08 -0.52 3.60
CA ILE A 58 -7.67 -0.33 4.93
C ILE A 58 -7.67 1.14 5.30
N SER A 59 -6.56 1.82 5.02
CA SER A 59 -6.47 3.27 5.09
C SER A 59 -5.95 3.85 3.78
N ARG A 60 -6.56 4.95 3.36
CA ARG A 60 -5.87 5.97 2.58
C ARG A 60 -5.27 6.96 3.58
N ASP A 61 -3.99 7.26 3.42
CA ASP A 61 -3.32 8.36 4.09
C ASP A 61 -2.87 9.39 3.04
N GLN A 62 -2.25 10.49 3.46
CA GLN A 62 -1.95 11.73 2.73
C GLN A 62 -3.19 12.62 2.47
N ALA A 63 -3.32 13.70 3.24
CA ALA A 63 -4.19 14.84 2.91
C ALA A 63 -3.79 15.55 1.59
N SER A 64 -2.60 15.23 1.05
CA SER A 64 -2.20 15.57 -0.31
C SER A 64 -3.06 14.86 -1.36
N CYS A 65 -3.45 13.61 -1.09
CA CYS A 65 -4.07 12.73 -2.10
C CYS A 65 -5.59 12.76 -2.08
N SER A 66 -6.21 13.34 -1.04
CA SER A 66 -7.62 13.79 -1.12
C SER A 66 -7.85 14.94 -2.11
N ASN A 67 -6.78 15.59 -2.60
CA ASN A 67 -6.83 16.69 -3.56
C ASN A 67 -6.38 16.29 -4.98
N THR A 68 -5.91 15.06 -5.18
CA THR A 68 -5.52 14.52 -6.50
C THR A 68 -6.37 13.29 -6.80
N CYS A 69 -7.14 13.31 -7.88
CA CYS A 69 -8.20 12.34 -8.17
C CYS A 69 -7.71 10.94 -8.62
N GLY A 70 -6.76 10.34 -7.90
CA GLY A 70 -6.18 9.03 -8.21
C GLY A 70 -6.67 7.92 -7.28
N PRO A 71 -7.19 6.79 -7.79
CA PRO A 71 -7.42 5.59 -6.98
C PRO A 71 -6.15 5.05 -6.31
N LEU A 72 -6.37 4.28 -5.24
CA LEU A 72 -5.34 3.40 -4.70
C LEU A 72 -5.42 2.08 -5.48
N ILE A 73 -4.34 1.67 -6.13
CA ILE A 73 -4.40 0.59 -7.12
C ILE A 73 -4.09 -0.75 -6.45
N ILE A 74 -4.82 -1.80 -6.83
CA ILE A 74 -4.42 -3.19 -6.57
C ILE A 74 -4.11 -3.85 -7.92
N CYS A 75 -3.01 -4.59 -7.99
CA CYS A 75 -2.44 -5.13 -9.21
C CYS A 75 -2.28 -6.65 -9.15
N GLY A 76 -2.44 -7.33 -10.28
CA GLY A 76 -2.18 -8.76 -10.47
C GLY A 76 -0.77 -9.11 -10.91
N ASP A 77 0.11 -8.11 -11.08
CA ASP A 77 1.55 -8.27 -11.36
C ASP A 77 2.36 -7.12 -10.78
N SER A 78 3.67 -7.34 -10.57
CA SER A 78 4.59 -6.38 -9.94
C SER A 78 4.83 -5.10 -10.73
N ASN A 79 4.59 -5.09 -12.04
CA ASN A 79 4.68 -3.89 -12.89
C ASN A 79 3.34 -3.16 -13.00
N CYS A 80 2.27 -3.75 -12.44
CA CYS A 80 0.91 -3.24 -12.46
C CYS A 80 0.31 -3.04 -13.88
N ASN A 81 0.55 -4.01 -14.78
CA ASN A 81 -0.11 -4.09 -16.07
C ASN A 81 -1.58 -4.52 -15.91
N THR A 82 -1.81 -5.56 -15.09
CA THR A 82 -3.14 -6.02 -14.71
C THR A 82 -3.52 -5.33 -13.41
N ARG A 83 -4.57 -4.51 -13.39
CA ARG A 83 -4.89 -3.65 -12.23
C ARG A 83 -6.37 -3.35 -12.08
N ARG A 84 -6.75 -2.90 -10.88
CA ARG A 84 -8.08 -2.38 -10.53
C ARG A 84 -7.97 -1.18 -9.59
N ALA A 85 -8.92 -0.26 -9.71
CA ALA A 85 -9.08 0.87 -8.79
C ALA A 85 -9.75 0.40 -7.50
N ALA A 86 -9.10 0.66 -6.35
CA ALA A 86 -9.58 0.36 -5.01
C ALA A 86 -9.34 1.58 -4.08
N GLY A 87 -9.74 1.49 -2.81
CA GLY A 87 -9.57 2.60 -1.85
C GLY A 87 -10.42 3.86 -2.13
N GLN A 88 -11.15 3.88 -3.25
CA GLN A 88 -11.89 5.02 -3.77
C GLN A 88 -13.34 5.00 -3.24
N TRP A 89 -13.91 6.18 -3.00
CA TRP A 89 -15.29 6.31 -2.54
C TRP A 89 -16.26 5.90 -3.69
N PRO A 90 -17.34 5.16 -3.44
CA PRO A 90 -17.95 4.85 -2.13
C PRO A 90 -17.38 3.65 -1.37
N ASN A 91 -16.47 2.85 -1.97
CA ASN A 91 -16.03 1.59 -1.38
C ASN A 91 -14.51 1.59 -1.07
N PRO A 92 -14.06 2.28 0.01
CA PRO A 92 -12.65 2.36 0.38
C PRO A 92 -12.05 0.99 0.76
N ASN A 93 -12.88 -0.01 1.04
CA ASN A 93 -12.49 -1.37 1.40
C ASN A 93 -12.89 -2.37 0.30
N ALA A 94 -12.78 -1.98 -0.98
CA ALA A 94 -12.88 -2.91 -2.09
C ALA A 94 -11.76 -3.98 -1.99
N CYS A 95 -12.17 -5.24 -1.89
CA CYS A 95 -11.27 -6.40 -2.00
C CYS A 95 -11.07 -6.75 -3.47
N GLU A 96 -9.82 -6.88 -3.91
CA GLU A 96 -9.49 -7.23 -5.28
C GLU A 96 -8.54 -8.44 -5.33
N GLY A 97 -8.95 -9.47 -6.09
CA GLY A 97 -8.27 -10.76 -6.17
C GLY A 97 -7.73 -11.09 -7.57
N PHE A 98 -6.54 -11.68 -7.60
CA PHE A 98 -5.79 -12.05 -8.81
C PHE A 98 -5.12 -13.44 -8.64
N SER A 99 -5.30 -14.31 -9.63
CA SER A 99 -4.74 -15.67 -9.62
C SER A 99 -3.22 -15.72 -9.83
N SER A 100 -2.62 -14.67 -10.40
CA SER A 100 -1.18 -14.52 -10.65
C SER A 100 -0.36 -14.02 -9.45
N GLY A 101 -1.01 -13.81 -8.30
CA GLY A 101 -0.45 -13.10 -7.15
C GLY A 101 -0.96 -11.65 -7.08
N VAL A 102 -0.68 -10.95 -5.98
CA VAL A 102 -1.24 -9.61 -5.72
C VAL A 102 -0.22 -8.60 -5.20
N TRP A 103 -0.33 -7.38 -5.73
CA TRP A 103 0.45 -6.19 -5.40
C TRP A 103 -0.46 -5.00 -5.18
N ALA A 104 0.05 -3.95 -4.54
CA ALA A 104 -0.66 -2.70 -4.29
C ALA A 104 0.23 -1.52 -4.65
N ARG A 105 -0.32 -0.51 -5.34
CA ARG A 105 0.40 0.70 -5.74
C ARG A 105 -0.30 1.96 -5.24
N ASN A 106 0.42 2.78 -4.47
CA ASN A 106 -0.09 4.06 -4.00
C ASN A 106 0.06 5.12 -5.10
N GLY A 107 -1.02 5.38 -5.83
CA GLY A 107 -1.06 6.27 -6.99
C GLY A 107 -0.97 7.78 -6.70
N CYS A 108 -1.02 8.21 -5.44
CA CYS A 108 -0.92 9.61 -4.95
C CYS A 108 -0.33 10.65 -5.95
N GLY A 109 -1.16 11.34 -6.74
CA GLY A 109 -0.72 12.39 -7.67
C GLY A 109 -0.18 11.93 -9.05
N GLN A 110 0.01 10.62 -9.25
CA GLN A 110 0.21 9.98 -10.56
C GLN A 110 -0.67 8.73 -10.69
N ASP A 111 -1.99 8.95 -10.60
CA ASP A 111 -2.90 8.14 -11.38
C ASP A 111 -3.08 8.79 -12.75
N MET A 112 -2.92 7.98 -13.80
CA MET A 112 -3.17 8.43 -15.15
C MET A 112 -4.68 8.38 -15.34
N CYS A 113 -5.34 9.53 -15.54
CA CYS A 113 -6.78 9.62 -15.83
C CYS A 113 -7.10 8.97 -17.19
N GLY A 114 -7.03 7.63 -17.21
CA GLY A 114 -6.74 6.82 -18.40
C GLY A 114 -6.57 5.35 -18.01
N ASN A 115 -7.72 4.71 -17.76
CA ASN A 115 -7.93 3.28 -17.55
C ASN A 115 -7.23 2.63 -16.33
N ALA A 116 -7.97 2.56 -15.24
CA ALA A 116 -8.18 1.29 -14.55
C ALA A 116 -9.59 0.77 -14.95
#